data_AF-X1MEZ4-F1
#
_entry.id   AF-X1MEZ4-F1
#
_cell.length_a   1.000
_cell.length_b   1.000
_cell.length_c   1.000
_cell.angle_alpha   90.00
_cell.angle_beta   90.00
_cell.angle_gamma   90.00
#
_symmetry.space_group_name_H-M   'P 1'
#
loop_
_entity.id
_entity.type
_entity.pdbx_description
1 polymer ?
#
loop_
_entity_poly.entity_id
_entity_poly.type
_entity_poly.pdbx_seq_one_letter_code
_entity_poly.pdbx_strand_id
1 'polypeptide(L)'
;LGKSEDLQACLTLPEAFSIPKFSENKDAAWEFIEFMTSKEKDKERALNIGSLPLWSELYNDTELLEKYPYWEQFGKQILYAKGHPQLTWYDEFSYILQVEVQRTLNGQKTAEEALNSILEQIQDKL
;
A
#
# COMPACT_ATOMS: atom_id res chain seq x y z
N LEU A 1 -5.51 5.59 21.76
CA LEU A 1 -5.32 4.51 20.76
C LEU A 1 -3.82 4.32 20.60
N GLY A 2 -3.30 3.22 21.15
CA GLY A 2 -1.89 3.00 21.40
C GLY A 2 -1.06 2.96 20.12
N LYS A 3 0.01 3.74 20.09
CA LYS A 3 1.11 3.56 19.14
C LYS A 3 1.98 2.44 19.69
N SER A 4 1.85 1.22 19.18
CA SER A 4 2.94 0.25 19.26
C SER A 4 3.60 0.21 17.88
N GLU A 5 4.93 0.13 17.84
CA GLU A 5 5.69 0.04 16.58
C GLU A 5 5.26 -1.17 15.72
N ASP A 6 4.64 -2.15 16.37
CA ASP A 6 4.17 -3.39 15.76
C ASP A 6 2.72 -3.35 15.26
N LEU A 7 1.90 -2.36 15.65
CA LEU A 7 0.54 -2.18 15.11
C LEU A 7 0.52 -1.08 14.06
N GLN A 8 0.13 -1.46 12.85
CA GLN A 8 -0.13 -0.56 11.75
C GLN A 8 -1.59 -0.68 11.31
N ALA A 9 -2.28 0.46 11.18
CA ALA A 9 -3.65 0.53 10.64
C ALA A 9 -3.71 1.02 9.18
N CYS A 10 -2.56 1.45 8.64
CA CYS A 10 -2.41 1.83 7.24
C CYS A 10 -2.03 0.59 6.43
N LEU A 11 -2.55 0.42 5.22
CA LEU A 11 -2.00 -0.54 4.26
C LEU A 11 -1.52 0.27 3.06
N THR A 12 -0.27 0.08 2.66
CA THR A 12 0.22 0.68 1.42
C THR A 12 -0.03 -0.27 0.28
N LEU A 13 -0.81 0.19 -0.70
CA LEU A 13 -0.98 -0.46 -1.99
C LEU A 13 0.12 0.09 -2.90
N PRO A 14 1.11 -0.73 -3.29
CA PRO A 14 2.11 -0.27 -4.25
C PRO A 14 1.45 -0.16 -5.63
N GLU A 15 1.49 1.03 -6.19
CA GLU A 15 1.32 1.25 -7.62
C GLU A 15 2.72 1.35 -8.24
N ALA A 16 2.96 0.61 -9.32
CA ALA A 16 4.26 0.60 -9.98
C ALA A 16 4.10 0.58 -11.49
N PHE A 17 4.94 1.35 -12.17
CA PHE A 17 5.20 1.09 -13.58
C PHE A 17 6.05 -0.17 -13.74
N SER A 18 5.86 -0.89 -14.83
CA SER A 18 6.61 -2.10 -15.13
C SER A 18 6.87 -2.19 -16.63
N ILE A 19 8.06 -2.66 -17.00
CA ILE A 19 8.44 -2.89 -18.40
C ILE A 19 8.18 -4.37 -18.73
N PRO A 20 7.32 -4.68 -19.72
CA PRO A 20 7.13 -6.07 -20.14
C PRO A 20 8.44 -6.72 -20.55
N LYS A 21 8.65 -7.98 -20.13
CA LYS A 21 9.88 -8.75 -20.42
C LYS A 21 10.23 -8.75 -21.91
N PHE A 22 9.21 -8.85 -22.77
CA PHE A 22 9.35 -8.93 -24.22
C PHE A 22 9.24 -7.58 -24.94
N SER A 23 9.23 -6.46 -24.22
CA SER A 23 9.22 -5.14 -24.85
C SER A 23 10.43 -4.96 -25.76
N GLU A 24 10.20 -4.47 -26.98
CA GLU A 24 11.23 -4.07 -27.93
C GLU A 24 11.79 -2.67 -27.63
N ASN A 25 11.13 -1.89 -26.78
CA ASN A 25 11.45 -0.49 -26.48
C ASN A 25 11.76 -0.30 -24.99
N LYS A 26 12.68 -1.10 -24.42
CA LYS A 26 12.96 -1.07 -22.97
C LYS A 26 13.58 0.25 -22.52
N ASP A 27 14.49 0.82 -23.31
CA ASP A 27 15.18 2.07 -22.96
C ASP A 27 14.20 3.26 -22.94
N ALA A 28 13.39 3.41 -24.00
CA ALA A 28 12.37 4.45 -24.04
C ALA A 28 11.30 4.27 -22.93
N ALA A 29 10.95 3.04 -22.60
CA ALA A 29 10.05 2.76 -21.48
C ALA A 29 10.68 3.15 -20.13
N TRP A 30 11.99 2.96 -19.95
CA TRP A 30 12.71 3.39 -18.77
C TRP A 30 12.74 4.92 -18.65
N GLU A 31 13.09 5.62 -19.73
CA GLU A 31 13.07 7.10 -19.77
C GLU A 31 11.68 7.66 -19.43
N PHE A 32 10.62 7.02 -19.92
CA PHE A 32 9.25 7.40 -19.57
C PHE A 32 8.95 7.21 -18.08
N ILE A 33 9.39 6.10 -17.48
CA ILE A 33 9.22 5.85 -16.05
C ILE A 33 9.97 6.90 -15.24
N GLU A 34 11.22 7.21 -15.59
CA GLU A 34 12.01 8.25 -14.92
C GLU A 34 11.33 9.61 -15.01
N PHE A 35 10.79 9.96 -16.18
CA PHE A 35 10.05 11.20 -16.36
C PHE A 35 8.80 11.24 -15.47
N MET A 36 7.94 10.23 -15.54
CA MET A 36 6.67 10.19 -14.80
C MET A 36 6.84 10.06 -13.29
N THR A 37 7.98 9.52 -12.83
CA THR A 37 8.29 9.37 -11.40
C THR A 37 9.22 10.47 -10.87
N SER A 38 9.65 11.40 -11.73
CA SER A 38 10.42 12.58 -11.32
C SER A 38 9.69 13.40 -10.25
N LYS A 39 10.44 14.05 -9.36
CA LYS A 39 9.87 14.86 -8.28
C LYS A 39 8.94 15.98 -8.78
N GLU A 40 9.26 16.56 -9.94
CA GLU A 40 8.43 17.57 -10.59
C GLU A 40 7.07 16.99 -11.01
N LYS A 41 7.07 15.85 -11.72
CA LYS A 41 5.83 15.20 -12.15
C LYS A 41 5.03 14.63 -10.99
N ASP A 42 5.71 14.17 -9.94
CA ASP A 42 5.08 13.73 -8.71
C ASP A 42 4.36 14.88 -8.00
N LYS A 43 5.00 16.04 -7.86
CA LYS A 43 4.37 17.26 -7.31
C LYS A 43 3.20 17.73 -8.18
N GLU A 44 3.36 17.74 -9.51
CA GLU A 44 2.29 18.09 -10.44
C GLU A 44 1.07 17.17 -10.25
N ARG A 45 1.29 15.85 -10.18
CA ARG A 45 0.22 14.88 -9.93
C ARG A 45 -0.45 15.10 -8.58
N ALA A 46 0.34 15.31 -7.53
CA ALA A 46 -0.16 15.60 -6.19
C ALA A 46 -1.03 16.86 -6.16
N LEU A 47 -0.59 17.94 -6.81
CA LEU A 47 -1.36 19.19 -6.91
C LEU A 47 -2.64 19.01 -7.72
N ASN A 48 -2.61 18.25 -8.83
CA ASN A 48 -3.74 18.17 -9.73
C ASN A 48 -4.86 17.24 -9.23
N ILE A 49 -4.50 16.08 -8.68
CA ILE A 49 -5.48 15.03 -8.34
C ILE A 49 -5.43 14.59 -6.87
N GLY A 50 -4.58 15.20 -6.04
CA GLY A 50 -4.45 14.81 -4.63
C GLY A 50 -3.81 13.43 -4.44
N SER A 51 -3.02 12.96 -5.40
CA SER A 51 -2.24 11.72 -5.26
C SER A 51 -1.20 11.91 -4.16
N LEU A 52 -1.11 10.96 -3.22
CA LEU A 52 -0.10 10.99 -2.18
C LEU A 52 1.30 10.97 -2.82
N PRO A 53 2.23 11.86 -2.41
CA PRO A 53 3.55 11.95 -3.01
C PRO A 53 4.38 10.67 -2.85
N LEU A 54 5.16 10.34 -3.88
CA LEU A 54 6.19 9.32 -3.86
C LEU A 54 7.42 9.81 -3.08
N TRP A 55 7.78 11.08 -3.28
CA TRP A 55 8.94 11.70 -2.64
C TRP A 55 8.54 12.25 -1.26
N SER A 56 9.13 11.70 -0.19
CA SER A 56 8.80 12.06 1.20
C SER A 56 8.94 13.56 1.50
N GLU A 57 9.87 14.24 0.84
CA GLU A 57 10.09 15.68 0.96
C GLU A 57 8.86 16.51 0.56
N LEU A 58 8.02 16.01 -0.36
CA LEU A 58 6.83 16.71 -0.84
C LEU A 58 5.71 16.76 0.22
N TYR A 59 5.77 15.93 1.26
CA TYR A 59 4.87 16.08 2.42
C TYR A 59 5.14 17.33 3.25
N ASN A 60 6.29 18.00 3.04
CA ASN A 60 6.64 19.27 3.67
C ASN A 60 6.60 20.45 2.68
N ASP A 61 6.18 20.22 1.43
CA ASP A 61 6.06 21.28 0.43
C ASP A 61 4.94 22.24 0.81
N THR A 62 5.26 23.53 0.87
CA THR A 62 4.33 24.56 1.38
C THR A 62 3.07 24.66 0.54
N GLU A 63 3.16 24.56 -0.79
CA GLU A 63 2.01 24.65 -1.68
C GLU A 63 1.09 23.42 -1.53
N LEU A 64 1.68 22.23 -1.41
CA LEU A 64 0.93 21.02 -1.13
C LEU A 64 0.26 21.06 0.25
N LEU A 65 0.94 21.57 1.28
CA LEU A 65 0.37 21.69 2.62
C LEU A 65 -0.69 22.79 2.74
N GLU A 66 -0.59 23.87 1.96
CA GLU A 66 -1.65 24.86 1.84
C GLU A 66 -2.92 24.25 1.24
N LYS A 67 -2.77 23.40 0.21
CA LYS A 67 -3.89 22.72 -0.44
C LYS A 67 -4.43 21.54 0.38
N TYR A 68 -3.54 20.80 1.04
CA TYR A 68 -3.84 19.59 1.80
C TYR A 68 -3.21 19.64 3.20
N PRO A 69 -3.73 20.47 4.13
CA PRO A 69 -3.12 20.65 5.45
C PRO A 69 -2.97 19.37 6.27
N TYR A 70 -3.84 18.39 6.05
CA TYR A 70 -3.84 17.10 6.74
C TYR A 70 -2.70 16.17 6.31
N TRP A 71 -2.01 16.46 5.21
CA TRP A 71 -0.88 15.64 4.72
C TRP A 71 0.33 15.67 5.64
N GLU A 72 0.47 16.67 6.52
CA GLU A 72 1.49 16.67 7.56
C GLU A 72 1.41 15.40 8.44
N GLN A 73 0.19 14.91 8.71
CA GLN A 73 -0.01 13.68 9.48
C GLN A 73 0.28 12.44 8.65
N PHE A 74 -0.01 12.46 7.35
CA PHE A 74 0.35 11.37 6.44
C PHE A 74 1.87 11.22 6.31
N GLY A 75 2.61 12.33 6.20
CA GLY A 75 4.08 12.32 6.19
C GLY A 75 4.68 11.73 7.47
N LYS A 76 4.02 11.88 8.62
CA LYS A 76 4.43 11.21 9.87
C LYS A 76 4.08 9.71 9.87
N GLN A 77 2.95 9.33 9.28
CA GLN A 77 2.48 7.94 9.22
C GLN A 77 3.24 7.08 8.21
N ILE A 78 3.68 7.64 7.08
CA ILE A 78 4.37 6.89 6.02
C ILE A 78 5.64 6.19 6.51
N LEU A 79 6.31 6.76 7.53
CA LEU A 79 7.50 6.17 8.16
C LEU A 79 7.23 4.83 8.86
N TYR A 80 5.97 4.58 9.22
CA TYR A 80 5.53 3.34 9.87
C TYR A 80 4.76 2.43 8.89
N ALA A 81 4.68 2.82 7.62
CA ALA A 81 3.93 2.09 6.63
C ALA A 81 4.73 0.88 6.10
N LYS A 82 4.20 -0.32 6.32
CA LYS A 82 4.63 -1.56 5.68
C LYS A 82 3.71 -1.89 4.51
N GLY A 83 4.30 -2.49 3.47
CA GLY A 83 3.58 -3.04 2.33
C GLY A 83 2.80 -4.31 2.68
N HIS A 84 1.96 -4.76 1.76
CA HIS A 84 1.28 -6.04 1.87
C HIS A 84 2.29 -7.21 1.93
N PRO A 85 1.92 -8.34 2.57
CA PRO A 85 2.68 -9.58 2.49
C PRO A 85 3.01 -9.94 1.04
N GLN A 86 4.29 -10.18 0.77
CA GLN A 86 4.77 -10.57 -0.55
C GLN A 86 4.58 -12.09 -0.74
N LEU A 87 3.36 -12.48 -1.15
CA LEU A 87 2.98 -13.88 -1.38
C LEU A 87 2.69 -14.10 -2.86
N THR A 88 3.22 -15.18 -3.44
CA THR A 88 2.86 -15.60 -4.81
C THR A 88 1.41 -16.06 -4.93
N TRP A 89 0.77 -16.36 -3.79
CA TRP A 89 -0.62 -16.79 -3.64
C TRP A 89 -1.46 -15.76 -2.86
N TYR A 90 -1.10 -14.46 -2.97
CA TYR A 90 -1.75 -13.38 -2.21
C TYR A 90 -3.27 -13.31 -2.39
N ASP A 91 -3.79 -13.58 -3.59
CA ASP A 91 -5.24 -13.54 -3.85
C ASP A 91 -6.00 -14.57 -3.01
N GLU A 92 -5.45 -15.79 -2.91
CA GLU A 92 -6.02 -16.87 -2.11
C GLU A 92 -5.91 -16.54 -0.61
N PHE A 93 -4.75 -16.04 -0.17
CA PHE A 93 -4.56 -15.55 1.19
C PHE A 93 -5.60 -14.49 1.58
N SER A 94 -5.78 -13.48 0.72
CA SER A 94 -6.70 -12.36 0.93
C SER A 94 -8.16 -12.82 0.98
N TYR A 95 -8.53 -13.76 0.10
CA TYR A 95 -9.86 -14.36 0.11
C TYR A 95 -10.16 -15.12 1.40
N ILE A 96 -9.24 -16.00 1.85
CA ILE A 96 -9.38 -16.76 3.10
C ILE A 96 -9.55 -15.81 4.29
N LEU A 97 -8.68 -14.79 4.38
CA LEU A 97 -8.78 -13.76 5.43
C LEU A 97 -10.13 -13.05 5.40
N GLN A 98 -10.58 -12.59 4.23
CA GLN A 98 -11.84 -11.86 4.11
C GLN A 98 -13.03 -12.70 4.56
N VAL A 99 -13.10 -13.97 4.16
CA VAL A 99 -14.17 -14.90 4.56
C VAL A 99 -14.19 -15.09 6.08
N GLU A 100 -13.04 -15.37 6.70
CA GLU A 100 -12.95 -15.66 8.13
C GLU A 100 -13.19 -14.41 8.99
N VAL A 101 -12.73 -13.23 8.55
CA VAL A 101 -13.06 -11.95 9.17
C VAL A 101 -14.57 -11.68 9.11
N GLN A 102 -15.22 -11.90 7.96
CA GLN A 102 -16.67 -11.72 7.83
C GLN A 102 -17.46 -12.69 8.72
N ARG A 103 -17.04 -13.94 8.83
CA ARG A 103 -17.64 -14.92 9.76
C ARG A 103 -17.54 -14.45 11.20
N THR A 104 -16.39 -13.90 11.59
CA THR A 104 -16.17 -13.33 12.93
C THR A 104 -17.08 -12.14 13.19
N LEU A 105 -17.14 -11.19 12.25
CA LEU A 105 -17.98 -9.99 12.38
C LEU A 105 -19.48 -10.31 12.42
N ASN A 106 -19.90 -11.39 11.76
CA ASN A 106 -21.28 -11.88 11.80
C ASN A 106 -21.59 -12.75 13.03
N GLY A 107 -20.64 -12.91 13.95
CA GLY A 107 -20.80 -13.72 15.16
C GLY A 107 -20.86 -15.23 14.92
N GLN A 108 -20.43 -15.70 13.75
CA GLN A 108 -20.44 -17.12 13.37
C GLN A 108 -19.23 -17.88 13.92
N LYS A 109 -18.14 -17.16 14.20
CA LYS A 109 -16.91 -17.68 14.82
C LYS A 109 -16.36 -16.64 15.79
N THR A 110 -15.62 -17.09 16.80
CA THR A 110 -14.72 -16.24 17.59
C THR A 110 -13.48 -15.86 16.77
N ALA A 111 -12.77 -14.82 17.20
CA ALA A 111 -11.51 -14.43 16.56
C ALA A 111 -10.47 -15.56 16.60
N GLU A 112 -10.40 -16.34 17.68
CA GLU A 112 -9.49 -17.47 17.82
C GLU A 112 -9.82 -18.60 16.82
N GLU A 113 -11.10 -18.98 16.72
CA GLU A 113 -11.55 -19.99 15.75
C GLU A 113 -11.29 -19.56 14.30
N ALA A 114 -11.50 -18.28 13.99
CA ALA A 114 -11.21 -17.73 12.67
C ALA A 114 -9.70 -17.79 12.36
N LEU A 115 -8.84 -17.38 13.30
CA LEU A 115 -7.38 -17.44 13.13
C LEU A 115 -6.87 -18.87 12.95
N ASN A 116 -7.36 -19.83 13.76
CA ASN A 116 -7.02 -21.24 13.61
C ASN A 116 -7.46 -21.79 12.24
N SER A 117 -8.66 -21.42 11.79
CA SER A 117 -9.19 -21.81 10.49
C SER A 117 -8.42 -21.20 9.31
N ILE A 118 -7.92 -19.97 9.45
CA ILE A 118 -7.01 -19.37 8.46
C ILE A 118 -5.72 -20.18 8.40
N LEU A 119 -5.10 -20.46 9.55
CA LEU A 119 -3.83 -21.19 9.64
C LEU A 119 -3.93 -22.57 8.98
N GLU A 120 -4.99 -23.32 9.27
CA GLU A 120 -5.25 -24.64 8.68
C GLU A 120 -5.35 -24.58 7.14
N GLN A 121 -6.02 -23.58 6.59
CA GLN A 121 -6.20 -23.43 5.14
C GLN A 121 -4.93 -23.03 4.39
N ILE A 122 -4.01 -22.33 5.06
CA ILE A 122 -2.77 -21.84 4.43
C ILE A 122 -1.55 -22.69 4.77
N GLN A 123 -1.69 -23.68 5.66
CA GLN A 123 -0.57 -24.44 6.22
C GLN A 123 0.34 -25.08 5.16
N ASP A 124 -0.24 -25.61 4.09
CA ASP A 124 0.50 -26.25 2.99
C ASP A 124 1.24 -25.26 2.07
N LYS A 125 1.06 -23.96 2.28
CA LYS A 125 1.64 -22.86 1.47
C LYS A 125 2.62 -21.99 2.26
N LEU A 126 2.76 -22.23 3.56
CA LEU A 126 3.77 -21.62 4.43
C LEU A 126 5.15 -22.21 4.13
#